data_AF-A0A1P8FPM9-F1
#
_entry.id   AF-A0A1P8FPM9-F1
#
_cell.length_a   1.000
_cell.length_b   1.000
_cell.length_c   1.000
_cell.angle_alpha   90.00
_cell.angle_beta   90.00
_cell.angle_gamma   90.00
#
_symmetry.space_group_name_H-M   'P 1'
#
loop_
_entity.id
_entity.type
_entity.pdbx_description
1 polymer ?
#
loop_
_entity_poly.entity_id
_entity_poly.type
_entity_poly.pdbx_seq_one_letter_code
_entity_poly.pdbx_strand_id
1 'polypeptide(L)'
;MTFPAAARSRASALAFALVATLLAGPHAAAQAPDKYDPARMDLKPTPAKVGGPRHSGAFALGESLSFGAALKPLDPSPVKTIRLDTTHKIIEIAPGVKFSAWTFGDTVPGPTVRARVGDKIRFSMTNRSDEPVPGVKVTAAPMMHSMDFHAAMVSPQDKYRSVAPGQTIEFEFTLNYPGMFMYHCGTPMILEHIASGMYGAVIVEPREGYPTKADREYVVIQSEFYARPDPAKRKVGGQPLYVLDTDRLRTSQPTHTVFNGAHNGMVKNPLPAKPGERVRLFVLNVGPSKTSSFHVVGTIFDRVWFDGNPDNQMRGMQTVLLGSSNAAIVEFLIPEDGSYIMVDHHFANASQGAIGLISTSAKLEKQDLEHHNMEATKSPTEPEAVQGKLAFESKCLACHSIGEGKKLGPDLAGVTQRRKADWLTRWLKSPEKMLETDADAKAMLKEYNNLPMPNQSLTDAEIRQFIKYFQWIDAQPAGSVKAQGGH
;
A
#
# COMPACT_ATOMS: atom_id res chain seq x y z
N MET A 1 -0.05 -74.22 33.47
CA MET A 1 0.46 -75.60 33.41
C MET A 1 0.53 -76.01 31.96
N THR A 2 1.72 -76.43 31.56
CA THR A 2 2.15 -76.82 30.21
C THR A 2 1.54 -78.14 29.77
N PHE A 3 1.21 -78.28 28.48
CA PHE A 3 1.25 -79.57 27.79
C PHE A 3 2.13 -79.47 26.54
N PRO A 4 3.12 -80.36 26.35
CA PRO A 4 4.12 -80.26 25.30
C PRO A 4 3.98 -81.31 24.19
N ALA A 5 4.52 -80.91 23.03
CA ALA A 5 5.50 -81.61 22.19
C ALA A 5 5.22 -82.98 21.51
N ALA A 6 5.45 -82.90 20.20
CA ALA A 6 6.30 -83.76 19.35
C ALA A 6 5.67 -84.95 18.60
N ALA A 7 5.77 -84.89 17.27
CA ALA A 7 5.98 -86.06 16.42
C ALA A 7 6.90 -85.70 15.24
N ARG A 8 7.79 -86.65 14.91
CA ARG A 8 8.97 -86.55 14.06
C ARG A 8 8.69 -86.82 12.57
N SER A 9 9.48 -86.17 11.71
CA SER A 9 10.09 -86.52 10.40
C SER A 9 9.72 -87.87 9.72
N ARG A 10 9.59 -88.04 8.40
CA ARG A 10 10.50 -87.73 7.26
C ARG A 10 9.67 -87.83 5.94
N ALA A 11 9.73 -86.85 5.04
CA ALA A 11 10.57 -86.77 3.83
C ALA A 11 9.93 -87.34 2.54
N SER A 12 9.78 -86.47 1.52
CA SER A 12 9.93 -86.79 0.10
C SER A 12 10.20 -85.50 -0.68
N ALA A 13 11.20 -85.55 -1.56
CA ALA A 13 11.84 -84.44 -2.25
C ALA A 13 11.04 -83.97 -3.47
N LEU A 14 11.09 -82.67 -3.79
CA LEU A 14 10.86 -82.17 -5.16
C LEU A 14 11.74 -80.94 -5.44
N ALA A 15 12.17 -80.88 -6.70
CA ALA A 15 13.28 -80.10 -7.24
C ALA A 15 13.14 -78.57 -7.15
N PHE A 16 14.27 -77.89 -6.95
CA PHE A 16 14.42 -76.44 -7.08
C PHE A 16 14.50 -76.02 -8.55
N ALA A 17 13.50 -75.28 -9.03
CA ALA A 17 13.59 -74.51 -10.25
C ALA A 17 14.24 -73.14 -9.93
N LEU A 18 15.32 -72.84 -10.64
CA LEU A 18 16.06 -71.58 -10.54
C LEU A 18 15.25 -70.46 -11.22
N VAL A 19 14.56 -69.62 -10.44
CA VAL A 19 13.95 -68.39 -10.96
C VAL A 19 15.02 -67.30 -10.91
N ALA A 20 15.52 -66.89 -12.06
CA ALA A 20 16.36 -65.72 -12.20
C ALA A 20 15.53 -64.45 -11.94
N THR A 21 15.71 -63.85 -10.77
CA THR A 21 15.18 -62.52 -10.45
C THR A 21 15.96 -61.47 -11.24
N LEU A 22 15.31 -60.90 -12.26
CA LEU A 22 15.70 -59.62 -12.86
C LEU A 22 15.60 -58.54 -11.77
N LEU A 23 16.74 -58.16 -11.20
CA LEU A 23 16.87 -56.94 -10.40
C LEU A 23 16.69 -55.74 -11.33
N ALA A 24 15.46 -55.25 -11.46
CA ALA A 24 15.20 -53.92 -11.99
C ALA A 24 15.83 -52.91 -11.03
N GLY A 25 16.97 -52.33 -11.43
CA GLY A 25 17.59 -51.22 -10.72
C GLY A 25 16.61 -50.04 -10.58
N PRO A 26 16.78 -49.18 -9.57
CA PRO A 26 15.89 -48.04 -9.39
C PRO A 26 15.93 -47.19 -10.65
N HIS A 27 14.81 -47.11 -11.36
CA HIS A 27 14.62 -46.10 -12.38
C HIS A 27 14.72 -44.76 -11.67
N ALA A 28 15.87 -44.09 -11.83
CA ALA A 28 16.00 -42.69 -11.51
C ALA A 28 14.93 -41.96 -12.34
N ALA A 29 13.83 -41.58 -11.70
CA ALA A 29 12.86 -40.69 -12.32
C ALA A 29 13.65 -39.46 -12.76
N ALA A 30 13.68 -39.19 -14.07
CA ALA A 30 14.33 -38.00 -14.60
C ALA A 30 13.72 -36.80 -13.87
N GLN A 31 14.53 -36.10 -13.06
CA GLN A 31 14.09 -34.87 -12.42
C GLN A 31 13.60 -33.93 -13.51
N ALA A 32 12.39 -33.39 -13.34
CA ALA A 32 11.91 -32.34 -14.21
C ALA A 32 12.97 -31.23 -14.28
N PRO A 33 13.26 -30.69 -15.47
CA PRO A 33 14.30 -29.68 -15.61
C PRO A 33 14.00 -28.48 -14.71
N ASP A 34 15.02 -27.99 -14.00
CA ASP A 34 14.91 -26.80 -13.17
C ASP A 34 14.45 -25.61 -14.04
N LYS A 35 13.32 -25.01 -13.67
CA LYS A 35 12.72 -23.87 -14.38
C LYS A 35 13.58 -22.61 -14.25
N TYR A 36 14.50 -22.58 -13.28
CA TYR A 36 15.39 -21.46 -12.99
C TYR A 36 16.87 -21.79 -13.24
N ASP A 37 17.15 -22.77 -14.10
CA ASP A 37 18.50 -23.12 -14.53
C ASP A 37 19.26 -21.86 -15.02
N PRO A 38 20.30 -21.39 -14.30
CA PRO A 38 21.05 -20.20 -14.68
C PRO A 38 21.75 -20.32 -16.03
N ALA A 39 22.03 -21.55 -16.51
CA ALA A 39 22.63 -21.77 -17.82
C ALA A 39 21.69 -21.38 -18.98
N ARG A 40 20.39 -21.25 -18.71
CA ARG A 40 19.36 -20.84 -19.69
C ARG A 40 18.95 -19.38 -19.57
N MET A 41 19.50 -18.65 -18.60
CA MET A 41 19.19 -17.23 -18.39
C MET A 41 19.99 -16.34 -19.34
N ASP A 42 19.35 -15.27 -19.79
CA ASP A 42 20.06 -14.20 -20.50
C ASP A 42 20.67 -13.23 -19.48
N LEU A 43 21.96 -13.41 -19.21
CA LEU A 43 22.77 -12.61 -18.30
C LEU A 43 23.82 -11.76 -19.03
N LYS A 44 23.59 -11.47 -20.33
CA LYS A 44 24.55 -10.71 -21.17
C LYS A 44 23.92 -9.41 -21.72
N PRO A 45 23.40 -8.52 -20.86
CA PRO A 45 22.84 -7.25 -21.32
C PRO A 45 23.92 -6.37 -21.96
N THR A 46 23.59 -5.67 -23.04
CA THR A 46 24.50 -4.68 -23.65
C THR A 46 24.81 -3.54 -22.68
N PRO A 47 25.98 -2.87 -22.78
CA PRO A 47 26.31 -1.72 -21.93
C PRO A 47 25.24 -0.62 -21.96
N ALA A 48 25.03 0.07 -20.84
CA ALA A 48 24.11 1.21 -20.82
C ALA A 48 24.67 2.36 -21.66
N LYS A 49 23.78 3.11 -22.32
CA LYS A 49 24.12 4.32 -23.05
C LYS A 49 23.70 5.53 -22.23
N VAL A 50 24.61 6.47 -22.04
CA VAL A 50 24.33 7.78 -21.40
C VAL A 50 24.66 8.86 -22.42
N GLY A 51 23.79 9.87 -22.55
CA GLY A 51 23.99 10.99 -23.47
C GLY A 51 23.18 10.92 -24.77
N GLY A 52 22.03 10.23 -24.75
CA GLY A 52 21.02 10.28 -25.81
C GLY A 52 20.25 11.62 -25.85
N PRO A 53 19.38 11.83 -26.86
CA PRO A 53 18.53 13.01 -26.91
C PRO A 53 17.63 13.09 -25.68
N ARG A 54 17.46 14.30 -25.16
CA ARG A 54 16.53 14.58 -24.06
C ARG A 54 15.11 14.25 -24.51
N HIS A 55 14.38 13.46 -23.72
CA HIS A 55 12.97 13.20 -23.98
C HIS A 55 12.12 14.46 -23.79
N SER A 56 11.06 14.60 -24.60
CA SER A 56 10.05 15.65 -24.49
C SER A 56 8.63 15.05 -24.54
N GLY A 57 7.63 15.80 -24.07
CA GLY A 57 6.23 15.33 -24.01
C GLY A 57 5.93 14.51 -22.75
N ALA A 58 5.16 13.43 -22.89
CA ALA A 58 4.67 12.61 -21.77
C ALA A 58 5.81 12.05 -20.91
N PHE A 59 5.71 12.10 -19.58
CA PHE A 59 6.78 11.60 -18.70
C PHE A 59 6.90 10.07 -18.68
N ALA A 60 5.88 9.35 -19.13
CA ALA A 60 5.88 7.89 -19.19
C ALA A 60 5.24 7.40 -20.48
N LEU A 61 5.87 6.43 -21.15
CA LEU A 61 5.36 5.76 -22.35
C LEU A 61 5.67 4.26 -22.29
N GLY A 62 4.70 3.45 -22.75
CA GLY A 62 4.83 1.99 -22.81
C GLY A 62 3.49 1.30 -22.58
N GLU A 63 3.17 0.30 -23.40
CA GLU A 63 1.92 -0.46 -23.29
C GLU A 63 1.86 -1.29 -22.00
N SER A 64 3.03 -1.67 -21.47
CA SER A 64 3.18 -2.42 -20.22
C SER A 64 2.99 -1.59 -18.94
N LEU A 65 2.63 -0.30 -19.04
CA LEU A 65 2.52 0.62 -17.90
C LEU A 65 1.08 0.81 -17.41
N SER A 66 0.87 0.65 -16.10
CA SER A 66 -0.39 0.96 -15.40
C SER A 66 -0.16 2.03 -14.33
N PHE A 67 -0.99 3.08 -14.29
CA PHE A 67 -0.81 4.26 -13.41
C PHE A 67 -1.63 4.21 -12.12
N GLY A 68 -2.50 3.22 -11.96
CA GLY A 68 -3.39 3.08 -10.80
C GLY A 68 -3.43 1.64 -10.30
N ALA A 69 -4.38 1.36 -9.40
CA ALA A 69 -4.53 0.04 -8.81
C ALA A 69 -4.98 -1.02 -9.85
N ALA A 70 -5.84 -0.65 -10.80
CA ALA A 70 -6.27 -1.56 -11.86
C ALA A 70 -5.13 -1.77 -12.87
N LEU A 71 -4.81 -3.04 -13.14
CA LEU A 71 -3.77 -3.43 -14.08
C LEU A 71 -4.31 -3.52 -15.50
N LYS A 72 -3.55 -2.99 -16.46
CA LYS A 72 -3.79 -3.31 -17.87
C LYS A 72 -3.54 -4.80 -18.13
N PRO A 73 -4.16 -5.36 -19.19
CA PRO A 73 -3.78 -6.68 -19.70
C PRO A 73 -2.27 -6.74 -19.99
N LEU A 74 -1.69 -7.93 -19.89
CA LEU A 74 -0.32 -8.15 -20.29
C LEU A 74 -0.16 -7.81 -21.79
N ASP A 75 0.75 -6.90 -22.09
CA ASP A 75 1.18 -6.64 -23.46
C ASP A 75 1.77 -7.94 -24.06
N PRO A 76 1.37 -8.38 -25.27
CA PRO A 76 1.89 -9.62 -25.85
C PRO A 76 3.32 -9.50 -26.43
N SER A 77 3.88 -8.30 -26.57
CA SER A 77 5.22 -8.10 -27.16
C SER A 77 6.33 -8.76 -26.32
N PRO A 78 7.27 -9.55 -26.88
CA PRO A 78 8.38 -10.11 -26.11
C PRO A 78 9.42 -9.05 -25.68
N VAL A 79 9.30 -7.82 -26.20
CA VAL A 79 10.13 -6.68 -25.83
C VAL A 79 9.24 -5.56 -25.30
N LYS A 80 9.40 -5.22 -24.02
CA LYS A 80 8.70 -4.10 -23.37
C LYS A 80 9.54 -2.84 -23.53
N THR A 81 9.15 -1.97 -24.46
CA THR A 81 9.77 -0.65 -24.56
C THR A 81 9.12 0.28 -23.55
N ILE A 82 9.91 0.72 -22.58
CA ILE A 82 9.45 1.51 -21.43
C ILE A 82 10.29 2.77 -21.35
N ARG A 83 9.60 3.91 -21.40
CA ARG A 83 10.17 5.21 -21.07
C ARG A 83 9.55 5.68 -19.76
N LEU A 84 10.36 5.93 -18.74
CA LEU A 84 9.92 6.54 -17.48
C LEU A 84 10.91 7.65 -17.12
N ASP A 85 10.52 8.88 -17.39
CA ASP A 85 11.30 10.05 -17.04
C ASP A 85 11.13 10.39 -15.56
N THR A 86 12.18 10.94 -14.95
CA THR A 86 12.12 11.46 -13.57
C THR A 86 11.93 12.96 -13.56
N THR A 87 11.12 13.47 -12.62
CA THR A 87 10.94 14.91 -12.41
C THR A 87 10.51 15.22 -10.97
N HIS A 88 10.61 16.48 -10.59
CA HIS A 88 10.11 17.00 -9.31
C HIS A 88 8.68 17.50 -9.49
N LYS A 89 7.78 17.16 -8.55
CA LYS A 89 6.36 17.50 -8.65
C LYS A 89 5.78 17.86 -7.29
N ILE A 90 4.75 18.69 -7.29
CA ILE A 90 3.89 18.86 -6.12
C ILE A 90 2.72 17.89 -6.24
N ILE A 91 2.63 16.96 -5.30
CA ILE A 91 1.52 16.01 -5.20
C ILE A 91 0.69 16.31 -3.94
N GLU A 92 -0.53 15.81 -3.88
CA GLU A 92 -1.34 15.87 -2.67
C GLU A 92 -1.39 14.47 -2.03
N ILE A 93 -0.71 14.31 -0.90
CA ILE A 93 -0.60 13.00 -0.21
C ILE A 93 -1.71 12.80 0.82
N ALA A 94 -2.34 13.88 1.28
CA ALA A 94 -3.51 13.89 2.14
C ALA A 94 -4.27 15.21 1.92
N PRO A 95 -5.57 15.33 2.28
CA PRO A 95 -6.32 16.57 2.11
C PRO A 95 -5.57 17.77 2.69
N GLY A 96 -5.25 18.76 1.84
CA GLY A 96 -4.53 19.97 2.26
C GLY A 96 -3.01 19.81 2.49
N VAL A 97 -2.46 18.61 2.26
CA VAL A 97 -1.02 18.33 2.39
C VAL A 97 -0.39 18.24 1.01
N LYS A 98 0.04 19.39 0.47
CA LYS A 98 0.76 19.49 -0.80
C LYS A 98 2.24 19.18 -0.57
N PHE A 99 2.72 18.01 -0.99
CA PHE A 99 4.08 17.54 -0.77
C PHE A 99 4.97 17.74 -2.00
N SER A 100 6.19 18.22 -1.78
CA SER A 100 7.23 18.32 -2.81
C SER A 100 7.87 16.95 -3.04
N ALA A 101 7.36 16.20 -4.01
CA ALA A 101 7.82 14.86 -4.35
C ALA A 101 8.87 14.85 -5.48
N TRP A 102 9.61 13.75 -5.52
CA TRP A 102 10.43 13.33 -6.67
C TRP A 102 9.78 12.08 -7.25
N THR A 103 9.61 12.05 -8.57
CA THR A 103 8.67 11.12 -9.21
C THR A 103 9.33 10.38 -10.36
N PHE A 104 8.80 9.20 -10.68
CA PHE A 104 9.02 8.54 -11.95
C PHE A 104 7.72 8.52 -12.72
N GLY A 105 7.74 8.95 -13.99
CA GLY A 105 6.53 9.01 -14.81
C GLY A 105 5.50 10.04 -14.34
N ASP A 106 5.93 11.08 -13.62
CA ASP A 106 5.08 12.20 -13.15
C ASP A 106 4.02 11.81 -12.09
N THR A 107 4.19 10.65 -11.45
CA THR A 107 3.29 10.13 -10.39
C THR A 107 4.06 9.56 -9.19
N VAL A 108 3.38 9.44 -8.05
CA VAL A 108 3.83 8.66 -6.89
C VAL A 108 2.68 7.75 -6.44
N PRO A 109 2.88 6.42 -6.38
CA PRO A 109 4.02 5.68 -6.93
C PRO A 109 4.20 5.94 -8.44
N GLY A 110 5.38 5.62 -8.97
CA GLY A 110 5.56 5.52 -10.41
C GLY A 110 4.72 4.39 -11.03
N PRO A 111 4.54 4.38 -12.36
CA PRO A 111 3.68 3.40 -13.03
C PRO A 111 4.16 1.95 -12.82
N THR A 112 3.22 1.05 -12.55
CA THR A 112 3.52 -0.39 -12.47
C THR A 112 3.83 -0.94 -13.86
N VAL A 113 4.97 -1.61 -13.98
CA VAL A 113 5.38 -2.36 -15.18
C VAL A 113 4.82 -3.78 -15.08
N ARG A 114 4.13 -4.27 -16.12
CA ARG A 114 3.68 -5.67 -16.20
C ARG A 114 4.30 -6.38 -17.42
N ALA A 115 4.99 -7.49 -17.16
CA ALA A 115 5.70 -8.27 -18.17
C ALA A 115 5.65 -9.77 -17.81
N ARG A 116 6.28 -10.63 -18.62
CA ARG A 116 6.39 -12.08 -18.39
C ARG A 116 7.85 -12.51 -18.32
N VAL A 117 8.12 -13.59 -17.58
CA VAL A 117 9.45 -14.22 -17.58
C VAL A 117 9.90 -14.54 -19.01
N GLY A 118 11.10 -14.10 -19.36
CA GLY A 118 11.69 -14.18 -20.70
C GLY A 118 11.53 -12.92 -21.54
N ASP A 119 10.62 -12.01 -21.17
CA ASP A 119 10.52 -10.72 -21.85
C ASP A 119 11.78 -9.89 -21.60
N LYS A 120 12.15 -9.11 -22.62
CA LYS A 120 13.21 -8.11 -22.54
C LYS A 120 12.60 -6.75 -22.23
N ILE A 121 13.08 -6.09 -21.18
CA ILE A 121 12.80 -4.68 -20.92
C ILE A 121 13.81 -3.84 -21.71
N ARG A 122 13.31 -2.96 -22.59
CA ARG A 122 14.08 -1.87 -23.21
C ARG A 122 13.70 -0.57 -22.52
N PHE A 123 14.57 -0.11 -21.64
CA PHE A 123 14.31 1.02 -20.76
C PHE A 123 15.03 2.28 -21.24
N SER A 124 14.35 3.42 -21.14
CA SER A 124 14.96 4.74 -21.23
C SER A 124 14.40 5.71 -20.20
N MET A 125 15.26 6.60 -19.70
CA MET A 125 14.89 7.65 -18.75
C MET A 125 15.66 8.91 -19.03
N THR A 126 14.96 10.04 -19.18
CA THR A 126 15.54 11.38 -19.07
C THR A 126 15.33 11.89 -17.65
N ASN A 127 16.38 12.47 -17.07
CA ASN A 127 16.23 13.26 -15.86
C ASN A 127 15.72 14.67 -16.21
N ARG A 128 14.46 14.94 -15.89
CA ARG A 128 13.75 16.18 -16.17
C ARG A 128 13.51 16.99 -14.89
N SER A 129 14.35 16.83 -13.87
CA SER A 129 14.27 17.56 -12.59
C SER A 129 14.63 19.05 -12.68
N ASP A 130 15.24 19.47 -13.79
CA ASP A 130 15.50 20.86 -14.17
C ASP A 130 14.32 21.55 -14.87
N GLU A 131 13.26 20.80 -15.21
CA GLU A 131 12.07 21.41 -15.80
C GLU A 131 11.28 22.19 -14.77
N PRO A 132 10.73 23.37 -15.15
CA PRO A 132 9.90 24.13 -14.24
C PRO A 132 8.64 23.35 -13.92
N VAL A 133 8.29 23.29 -12.63
CA VAL A 133 7.00 22.73 -12.19
C VAL A 133 5.91 23.76 -12.52
N PRO A 134 4.87 23.42 -13.29
CA PRO A 134 3.78 24.36 -13.58
C PRO A 134 3.19 24.95 -12.30
N GLY A 135 3.19 26.28 -12.20
CA GLY A 135 2.65 27.01 -11.04
C GLY A 135 3.62 27.21 -9.88
N VAL A 136 4.84 26.66 -9.89
CA VAL A 136 5.85 26.90 -8.83
C VAL A 136 7.26 27.00 -9.42
N LYS A 137 7.95 28.12 -9.19
CA LYS A 137 9.27 28.37 -9.77
C LYS A 137 10.37 27.40 -9.30
N VAL A 138 10.28 26.85 -8.09
CA VAL A 138 11.18 25.80 -7.58
C VAL A 138 10.50 25.10 -6.39
N THR A 139 10.42 23.77 -6.38
CA THR A 139 10.13 23.05 -5.12
C THR A 139 11.36 22.34 -4.56
N ALA A 140 12.11 21.62 -5.40
CA ALA A 140 13.39 21.01 -5.07
C ALA A 140 14.44 21.36 -6.13
N ALA A 141 15.68 21.58 -5.70
CA ALA A 141 16.80 21.88 -6.60
C ALA A 141 17.03 20.69 -7.56
N PRO A 142 17.27 20.93 -8.87
CA PRO A 142 17.56 19.86 -9.82
C PRO A 142 18.73 19.01 -9.32
N MET A 143 18.61 17.69 -9.44
CA MET A 143 19.61 16.78 -8.89
C MET A 143 19.74 15.50 -9.70
N MET A 144 20.77 14.71 -9.37
CA MET A 144 21.03 13.43 -10.02
C MET A 144 19.97 12.39 -9.63
N HIS A 145 19.62 11.52 -10.57
CA HIS A 145 18.71 10.40 -10.33
C HIS A 145 19.17 9.16 -11.10
N SER A 146 18.82 7.98 -10.61
CA SER A 146 18.97 6.70 -11.31
C SER A 146 17.69 5.88 -11.16
N MET A 147 17.64 4.70 -11.76
CA MET A 147 16.53 3.76 -11.61
C MET A 147 17.11 2.36 -11.41
N ASP A 148 16.91 1.81 -10.22
CA ASP A 148 17.24 0.44 -9.82
C ASP A 148 15.99 -0.44 -9.96
N PHE A 149 16.08 -1.50 -10.76
CA PHE A 149 15.04 -2.50 -10.93
C PHE A 149 15.40 -3.79 -10.19
N HIS A 150 14.63 -4.16 -9.16
CA HIS A 150 14.91 -5.39 -8.41
C HIS A 150 14.62 -6.67 -9.21
N ALA A 151 13.83 -6.56 -10.27
CA ALA A 151 13.57 -7.66 -11.21
C ALA A 151 14.74 -7.95 -12.17
N ALA A 152 15.79 -7.10 -12.19
CA ALA A 152 16.87 -7.20 -13.16
C ALA A 152 18.14 -7.81 -12.55
N MET A 153 18.76 -8.73 -13.29
CA MET A 153 20.06 -9.32 -12.95
C MET A 153 21.17 -8.66 -13.76
N VAL A 154 21.62 -7.48 -13.32
CA VAL A 154 22.56 -6.62 -14.07
C VAL A 154 23.64 -6.01 -13.16
N SER A 155 24.72 -5.48 -13.76
CA SER A 155 25.69 -4.68 -13.00
C SER A 155 25.10 -3.31 -12.65
N PRO A 156 25.00 -2.95 -11.36
CA PRO A 156 24.48 -1.64 -10.95
C PRO A 156 25.43 -0.49 -11.33
N GLN A 157 26.74 -0.74 -11.45
CA GLN A 157 27.73 0.27 -11.88
C GLN A 157 27.53 0.71 -13.33
N ASP A 158 26.90 -0.13 -14.16
CA ASP A 158 26.58 0.17 -15.55
C ASP A 158 25.13 0.63 -15.71
N LYS A 159 24.15 -0.17 -15.27
CA LYS A 159 22.73 0.09 -15.55
C LYS A 159 22.09 1.12 -14.64
N TYR A 160 22.55 1.26 -13.40
CA TYR A 160 21.94 2.14 -12.39
C TYR A 160 22.77 3.40 -12.14
N ARG A 161 23.53 3.81 -13.16
CA ARG A 161 24.30 5.06 -13.14
C ARG A 161 23.35 6.24 -12.91
N SER A 162 23.78 7.13 -12.02
CA SER A 162 23.08 8.39 -11.82
C SER A 162 23.28 9.31 -13.03
N VAL A 163 22.18 9.86 -13.53
CA VAL A 163 22.16 10.83 -14.64
C VAL A 163 21.81 12.23 -14.14
N ALA A 164 22.52 13.23 -14.66
CA ALA A 164 22.33 14.62 -14.33
C ALA A 164 21.04 15.18 -14.95
N PRO A 165 20.51 16.31 -14.44
CA PRO A 165 19.39 16.98 -15.09
C PRO A 165 19.70 17.22 -16.59
N GLY A 166 18.73 16.85 -17.43
CA GLY A 166 18.81 16.86 -18.88
C GLY A 166 19.51 15.66 -19.55
N GLN A 167 20.16 14.78 -18.79
CA GLN A 167 20.77 13.58 -19.35
C GLN A 167 19.76 12.43 -19.50
N THR A 168 19.94 11.66 -20.56
CA THR A 168 19.21 10.43 -20.85
C THR A 168 20.09 9.21 -20.65
N ILE A 169 19.56 8.18 -20.00
CA ILE A 169 20.13 6.83 -19.94
C ILE A 169 19.22 5.82 -20.63
N GLU A 170 19.82 4.87 -21.34
CA GLU A 170 19.14 3.75 -21.99
C GLU A 170 19.84 2.44 -21.67
N PHE A 171 19.06 1.40 -21.39
CA PHE A 171 19.59 0.05 -21.25
C PHE A 171 18.52 -1.03 -21.45
N GLU A 172 18.97 -2.27 -21.58
CA GLU A 172 18.10 -3.43 -21.68
C GLU A 172 18.47 -4.50 -20.65
N PHE A 173 17.50 -5.31 -20.25
CA PHE A 173 17.69 -6.51 -19.44
C PHE A 173 16.55 -7.51 -19.66
N THR A 174 16.80 -8.78 -19.33
CA THR A 174 15.83 -9.87 -19.48
C THR A 174 15.29 -10.29 -18.11
N LEU A 175 13.99 -10.56 -18.03
CA LEU A 175 13.32 -10.98 -16.80
C LEU A 175 13.44 -12.49 -16.61
N ASN A 176 14.22 -12.91 -15.61
CA ASN A 176 14.56 -14.33 -15.41
C ASN A 176 13.67 -15.06 -14.37
N TYR A 177 13.03 -14.32 -13.46
CA TYR A 177 12.19 -14.87 -12.40
C TYR A 177 10.80 -14.23 -12.36
N PRO A 178 9.73 -15.00 -12.10
CA PRO A 178 8.41 -14.43 -11.86
C PRO A 178 8.38 -13.79 -10.47
N GLY A 179 7.54 -12.77 -10.32
CA GLY A 179 7.40 -12.12 -9.03
C GLY A 179 6.74 -10.75 -9.07
N MET A 180 6.69 -10.14 -7.90
CA MET A 180 6.34 -8.74 -7.68
C MET A 180 7.57 -8.05 -7.07
N PHE A 181 8.22 -7.21 -7.86
CA PHE A 181 9.45 -6.53 -7.49
C PHE A 181 9.20 -5.04 -7.41
N MET A 182 10.01 -4.32 -6.64
CA MET A 182 10.02 -2.87 -6.72
C MET A 182 11.03 -2.37 -7.76
N TYR A 183 10.87 -1.13 -8.17
CA TYR A 183 11.96 -0.32 -8.67
C TYR A 183 12.04 0.96 -7.85
N HIS A 184 13.22 1.55 -7.73
CA HIS A 184 13.40 2.82 -7.03
C HIS A 184 14.62 3.60 -7.50
N CYS A 185 14.77 4.85 -7.06
CA CYS A 185 16.01 5.59 -7.33
C CYS A 185 17.16 5.04 -6.49
N GLY A 186 18.30 4.75 -7.12
CA GLY A 186 19.51 4.22 -6.49
C GLY A 186 20.65 5.23 -6.33
N THR A 187 20.42 6.52 -6.65
CA THR A 187 21.39 7.59 -6.42
C THR A 187 21.70 7.73 -4.93
N PRO A 188 22.97 7.95 -4.52
CA PRO A 188 23.33 8.20 -3.12
C PRO A 188 22.42 9.24 -2.45
N MET A 189 22.15 9.07 -1.14
CA MET A 189 20.95 9.57 -0.44
C MET A 189 19.69 8.75 -0.77
N ILE A 190 19.86 7.45 -1.04
CA ILE A 190 18.79 6.51 -1.47
C ILE A 190 17.55 6.62 -0.58
N LEU A 191 17.73 6.73 0.74
CA LEU A 191 16.66 6.86 1.71
C LEU A 191 15.76 8.08 1.42
N GLU A 192 16.35 9.25 1.20
CA GLU A 192 15.66 10.49 0.87
C GLU A 192 14.99 10.42 -0.51
N HIS A 193 15.63 9.77 -1.47
CA HIS A 193 15.06 9.58 -2.80
C HIS A 193 13.78 8.72 -2.76
N ILE A 194 13.83 7.58 -2.07
CA ILE A 194 12.65 6.71 -1.88
C ILE A 194 11.57 7.46 -1.10
N ALA A 195 11.92 8.06 0.04
CA ALA A 195 10.97 8.79 0.90
C ALA A 195 10.34 10.02 0.23
N SER A 196 10.96 10.56 -0.82
CA SER A 196 10.42 11.66 -1.62
C SER A 196 9.45 11.19 -2.72
N GLY A 197 9.29 9.88 -2.94
CA GLY A 197 8.32 9.31 -3.88
C GLY A 197 8.91 8.50 -5.05
N MET A 198 10.24 8.31 -5.09
CA MET A 198 10.90 7.66 -6.24
C MET A 198 10.90 6.13 -6.14
N TYR A 199 9.71 5.54 -6.29
CA TYR A 199 9.51 4.10 -6.28
C TYR A 199 8.33 3.70 -7.18
N GLY A 200 8.30 2.43 -7.56
CA GLY A 200 7.17 1.80 -8.24
C GLY A 200 7.34 0.28 -8.25
N ALA A 201 6.59 -0.39 -9.11
CA ALA A 201 6.50 -1.85 -9.12
C ALA A 201 6.74 -2.47 -10.50
N VAL A 202 7.26 -3.70 -10.49
CA VAL A 202 7.37 -4.59 -11.65
C VAL A 202 6.69 -5.91 -11.30
N ILE A 203 5.62 -6.23 -12.04
CA ILE A 203 4.98 -7.54 -12.03
C ILE A 203 5.57 -8.36 -13.18
N VAL A 204 6.14 -9.50 -12.84
CA VAL A 204 6.67 -10.48 -13.79
C VAL A 204 5.83 -11.74 -13.70
N GLU A 205 4.99 -11.97 -14.70
CA GLU A 205 4.17 -13.18 -14.78
C GLU A 205 5.03 -14.42 -15.05
N PRO A 206 4.68 -15.58 -14.47
CA PRO A 206 5.30 -16.86 -14.84
C PRO A 206 5.15 -17.14 -16.34
N ARG A 207 6.09 -17.89 -16.93
CA ARG A 207 6.05 -18.25 -18.36
C ARG A 207 4.70 -18.84 -18.77
N GLU A 208 4.20 -19.79 -17.99
CA GLU A 208 2.93 -20.49 -18.21
C GLU A 208 1.69 -19.75 -17.64
N GLY A 209 1.88 -18.52 -17.14
CA GLY A 209 0.86 -17.79 -16.39
C GLY A 209 0.72 -18.27 -14.94
N TYR A 210 -0.13 -17.57 -14.18
CA TYR A 210 -0.41 -17.96 -12.80
C TYR A 210 -1.21 -19.27 -12.74
N PRO A 211 -1.05 -20.09 -11.68
CA PRO A 211 -1.72 -21.39 -11.56
C PRO A 211 -3.24 -21.29 -11.31
N THR A 212 -3.77 -20.07 -11.16
CA THR A 212 -5.19 -19.76 -11.01
C THR A 212 -5.58 -18.63 -11.94
N LYS A 213 -6.86 -18.59 -12.31
CA LYS A 213 -7.47 -17.45 -12.98
C LYS A 213 -8.14 -16.56 -11.93
N ALA A 214 -7.83 -15.26 -11.94
CA ALA A 214 -8.52 -14.27 -11.13
C ALA A 214 -9.53 -13.52 -12.00
N ASP A 215 -10.66 -13.13 -11.41
CA ASP A 215 -11.67 -12.30 -12.08
C ASP A 215 -11.29 -10.81 -11.98
N ARG A 216 -10.57 -10.44 -10.91
CA ARG A 216 -10.04 -9.10 -10.66
C ARG A 216 -8.57 -9.16 -10.28
N GLU A 217 -7.79 -8.23 -10.84
CA GLU A 217 -6.38 -8.07 -10.53
C GLU A 217 -6.08 -6.61 -10.18
N TYR A 218 -5.52 -6.37 -9.00
CA TYR A 218 -5.15 -5.04 -8.52
C TYR A 218 -3.75 -5.00 -7.92
N VAL A 219 -3.07 -3.86 -8.05
CA VAL A 219 -1.80 -3.59 -7.37
C VAL A 219 -2.01 -2.65 -6.18
N VAL A 220 -1.45 -3.04 -5.04
CA VAL A 220 -1.48 -2.31 -3.78
C VAL A 220 -0.04 -2.11 -3.32
N ILE A 221 0.43 -0.87 -3.34
CA ILE A 221 1.78 -0.47 -2.96
C ILE A 221 1.67 0.31 -1.66
N GLN A 222 2.14 -0.27 -0.56
CA GLN A 222 2.30 0.45 0.70
C GLN A 222 3.61 1.25 0.69
N SER A 223 3.52 2.50 1.15
CA SER A 223 4.64 3.43 1.19
C SER A 223 4.49 4.44 2.32
N GLU A 224 5.60 5.07 2.70
CA GLU A 224 5.67 6.05 3.78
C GLU A 224 6.02 7.45 3.28
N PHE A 225 5.41 8.48 3.88
CA PHE A 225 5.79 9.88 3.72
C PHE A 225 6.19 10.51 5.06
N TYR A 226 7.26 11.28 5.00
CA TYR A 226 7.85 12.01 6.12
C TYR A 226 7.71 13.51 5.83
N ALA A 227 6.58 14.10 6.18
CA ALA A 227 6.21 15.43 5.75
C ALA A 227 6.25 16.44 6.91
N ARG A 228 6.88 17.59 6.67
CA ARG A 228 6.79 18.75 7.56
C ARG A 228 6.46 20.00 6.75
N PRO A 229 5.83 21.02 7.35
CA PRO A 229 5.65 22.30 6.69
C PRO A 229 6.98 22.84 6.18
N ASP A 230 6.97 23.40 4.97
CA ASP A 230 8.13 24.03 4.37
C ASP A 230 8.66 25.17 5.29
N PRO A 231 9.94 25.17 5.69
CA PRO A 231 10.51 26.22 6.53
C PRO A 231 10.39 27.62 5.95
N ALA A 232 10.43 27.73 4.62
CA ALA A 232 10.22 28.99 3.92
C ALA A 232 8.73 29.40 3.85
N LYS A 233 7.83 28.59 4.44
CA LYS A 233 6.38 28.81 4.52
C LYS A 233 5.75 29.06 3.15
N ARG A 234 6.30 28.46 2.08
CA ARG A 234 5.75 28.57 0.74
C ARG A 234 4.35 27.92 0.69
N LYS A 235 3.53 28.41 -0.23
CA LYS A 235 2.18 27.92 -0.48
C LYS A 235 1.99 27.62 -1.95
N VAL A 236 1.12 26.65 -2.25
CA VAL A 236 0.74 26.25 -3.61
C VAL A 236 -0.77 26.21 -3.68
N GLY A 237 -1.37 27.02 -4.56
CA GLY A 237 -2.83 27.13 -4.64
C GLY A 237 -3.49 27.54 -3.31
N GLY A 238 -2.82 28.39 -2.52
CA GLY A 238 -3.29 28.83 -1.20
C GLY A 238 -3.03 27.85 -0.05
N GLN A 239 -2.65 26.60 -0.32
CA GLN A 239 -2.37 25.56 0.67
C GLN A 239 -0.89 25.55 1.08
N PRO A 240 -0.53 25.21 2.33
CA PRO A 240 0.87 25.07 2.75
C PRO A 240 1.61 24.00 1.93
N LEU A 241 2.84 24.32 1.52
CA LEU A 241 3.76 23.34 0.97
C LEU A 241 4.39 22.52 2.11
N TYR A 242 4.53 21.22 1.88
CA TYR A 242 5.22 20.28 2.73
C TYR A 242 6.47 19.76 2.01
N VAL A 243 7.53 19.57 2.78
CA VAL A 243 8.83 19.05 2.33
C VAL A 243 9.22 17.85 3.18
N LEU A 244 10.25 17.12 2.75
CA LEU A 244 10.78 15.99 3.49
C LEU A 244 11.25 16.40 4.90
N ASP A 245 10.80 15.65 5.90
CA ASP A 245 11.27 15.71 7.29
C ASP A 245 12.37 14.68 7.50
N THR A 246 13.61 15.13 7.39
CA THR A 246 14.79 14.27 7.51
C THR A 246 15.01 13.73 8.93
N ASP A 247 14.52 14.43 9.96
CA ASP A 247 14.69 14.00 11.35
C ASP A 247 13.73 12.85 11.67
N ARG A 248 12.48 12.98 11.22
CA ARG A 248 11.51 11.87 11.27
C ARG A 248 11.94 10.69 10.40
N LEU A 249 12.49 10.95 9.22
CA LEU A 249 12.98 9.91 8.30
C LEU A 249 14.07 9.08 8.96
N ARG A 250 15.09 9.73 9.54
CA ARG A 250 16.20 9.04 10.22
C ARG A 250 15.77 8.25 11.45
N THR A 251 14.67 8.64 12.10
CA THR A 251 14.12 7.95 13.27
C THR A 251 12.96 7.01 12.91
N SER A 252 12.69 6.78 11.62
CA SER A 252 11.62 5.89 11.16
C SER A 252 10.25 6.26 11.75
N GLN A 253 9.92 7.55 11.78
CA GLN A 253 8.64 8.08 12.26
C GLN A 253 7.82 8.72 11.12
N PRO A 254 7.22 7.91 10.23
CA PRO A 254 6.42 8.43 9.12
C PRO A 254 5.26 9.26 9.64
N THR A 255 4.89 10.27 8.85
CA THR A 255 3.70 11.09 9.10
C THR A 255 2.46 10.50 8.42
N HIS A 256 2.67 9.82 7.29
CA HIS A 256 1.65 9.14 6.54
C HIS A 256 2.21 7.78 6.11
N THR A 257 1.45 6.73 6.30
CA THR A 257 1.69 5.41 5.70
C THR A 257 0.44 5.12 4.90
N VAL A 258 0.57 4.84 3.60
CA VAL A 258 -0.55 4.89 2.66
C VAL A 258 -0.48 3.77 1.62
N PHE A 259 -1.64 3.44 1.04
CA PHE A 259 -1.71 2.62 -0.17
C PHE A 259 -1.77 3.49 -1.43
N ASN A 260 -0.91 3.19 -2.41
CA ASN A 260 -0.77 3.88 -3.70
C ASN A 260 -0.63 5.41 -3.59
N GLY A 261 0.21 5.86 -2.65
CA GLY A 261 0.69 7.25 -2.61
C GLY A 261 -0.27 8.30 -2.02
N ALA A 262 -1.49 7.91 -1.60
CA ALA A 262 -2.48 8.84 -1.08
C ALA A 262 -3.21 8.32 0.16
N HIS A 263 -3.30 9.17 1.19
CA HIS A 263 -4.02 8.90 2.43
C HIS A 263 -5.49 8.57 2.14
N ASN A 264 -5.89 7.34 2.48
CA ASN A 264 -7.23 6.79 2.25
C ASN A 264 -7.67 6.88 0.77
N GLY A 265 -6.72 6.85 -0.18
CA GLY A 265 -7.01 6.97 -1.61
C GLY A 265 -7.97 5.89 -2.11
N MET A 266 -7.74 4.65 -1.66
CA MET A 266 -8.59 3.48 -1.97
C MET A 266 -9.85 3.37 -1.10
N VAL A 267 -10.03 4.23 -0.11
CA VAL A 267 -11.33 4.39 0.58
C VAL A 267 -12.22 5.31 -0.23
N LYS A 268 -11.66 6.42 -0.72
CA LYS A 268 -12.36 7.39 -1.59
C LYS A 268 -12.70 6.79 -2.96
N ASN A 269 -11.86 5.90 -3.46
CA ASN A 269 -12.06 5.17 -4.70
C ASN A 269 -11.86 3.66 -4.44
N PRO A 270 -12.89 2.97 -3.93
CA PRO A 270 -12.81 1.53 -3.65
C PRO A 270 -12.49 0.71 -4.90
N LEU A 271 -11.80 -0.42 -4.69
CA LEU A 271 -11.54 -1.41 -5.73
C LEU A 271 -12.82 -2.22 -5.99
N PRO A 272 -13.34 -2.27 -7.23
CA PRO A 272 -14.59 -2.99 -7.50
C PRO A 272 -14.39 -4.51 -7.53
N ALA A 273 -15.34 -5.25 -6.98
CA ALA A 273 -15.46 -6.71 -7.11
C ALA A 273 -16.94 -7.11 -7.16
N LYS A 274 -17.24 -8.41 -7.17
CA LYS A 274 -18.61 -8.94 -7.02
C LYS A 274 -18.57 -10.21 -6.16
N PRO A 275 -19.69 -10.59 -5.51
CA PRO A 275 -19.80 -11.89 -4.86
C PRO A 275 -19.45 -13.03 -5.82
N GLY A 276 -18.70 -14.00 -5.32
CA GLY A 276 -18.17 -15.13 -6.07
C GLY A 276 -16.91 -14.84 -6.89
N GLU A 277 -16.51 -13.58 -7.10
CA GLU A 277 -15.28 -13.25 -7.84
C GLU A 277 -14.03 -13.59 -7.02
N ARG A 278 -13.01 -14.12 -7.71
CA ARG A 278 -11.65 -14.24 -7.18
C ARG A 278 -10.88 -12.96 -7.43
N VAL A 279 -10.39 -12.38 -6.34
CA VAL A 279 -9.53 -11.20 -6.37
C VAL A 279 -8.08 -11.63 -6.17
N ARG A 280 -7.19 -11.16 -7.05
CA ARG A 280 -5.74 -11.25 -6.89
C ARG A 280 -5.18 -9.86 -6.60
N LEU A 281 -4.52 -9.70 -5.46
CA LEU A 281 -3.81 -8.46 -5.12
C LEU A 281 -2.31 -8.68 -5.22
N PHE A 282 -1.63 -7.80 -5.96
CA PHE A 282 -0.19 -7.67 -5.98
C PHE A 282 0.19 -6.66 -4.91
N VAL A 283 0.62 -7.16 -3.75
CA VAL A 283 0.89 -6.33 -2.57
C VAL A 283 2.39 -6.14 -2.44
N LEU A 284 2.85 -4.89 -2.43
CA LEU A 284 4.25 -4.53 -2.25
C LEU A 284 4.37 -3.56 -1.09
N ASN A 285 5.25 -3.85 -0.13
CA ASN A 285 5.68 -2.86 0.84
C ASN A 285 7.02 -2.25 0.40
N VAL A 286 6.98 -1.02 -0.10
CA VAL A 286 8.21 -0.30 -0.49
C VAL A 286 9.02 0.12 0.74
N GLY A 287 8.36 0.39 1.86
CA GLY A 287 8.95 1.04 3.02
C GLY A 287 9.09 2.57 2.84
N PRO A 288 10.23 3.19 3.21
CA PRO A 288 11.53 2.53 3.38
C PRO A 288 11.78 1.92 4.76
N SER A 289 10.95 2.18 5.79
CA SER A 289 11.35 1.89 7.18
C SER A 289 10.41 1.00 7.98
N LYS A 290 9.13 0.91 7.63
CA LYS A 290 8.09 0.15 8.33
C LYS A 290 7.78 -1.15 7.60
N THR A 291 7.36 -2.12 8.39
CA THR A 291 6.75 -3.36 7.92
C THR A 291 5.25 -3.14 7.68
N SER A 292 4.68 -3.91 6.76
CA SER A 292 3.24 -4.01 6.56
C SER A 292 2.75 -5.35 7.09
N SER A 293 1.83 -5.33 8.03
CA SER A 293 1.05 -6.52 8.41
C SER A 293 -0.22 -6.52 7.57
N PHE A 294 -0.09 -6.73 6.26
CA PHE A 294 -1.20 -6.55 5.31
C PHE A 294 -2.30 -7.59 5.52
N HIS A 295 -3.53 -7.11 5.70
CA HIS A 295 -4.71 -7.90 6.00
C HIS A 295 -5.92 -7.40 5.21
N VAL A 296 -6.83 -8.32 4.84
CA VAL A 296 -8.14 -7.98 4.26
C VAL A 296 -9.25 -8.54 5.15
N VAL A 297 -9.94 -7.64 5.84
CA VAL A 297 -10.99 -7.97 6.81
C VAL A 297 -12.14 -8.70 6.13
N GLY A 298 -12.65 -9.75 6.78
CA GLY A 298 -13.77 -10.55 6.28
C GLY A 298 -13.39 -11.60 5.23
N THR A 299 -12.09 -11.79 4.97
CA THR A 299 -11.59 -12.77 3.99
C THR A 299 -10.46 -13.63 4.57
N ILE A 300 -10.11 -14.71 3.87
CA ILE A 300 -8.91 -15.52 4.11
C ILE A 300 -8.17 -15.65 2.80
N PHE A 301 -6.85 -15.45 2.82
CA PHE A 301 -6.00 -15.68 1.66
C PHE A 301 -5.85 -17.18 1.43
N ASP A 302 -6.58 -17.70 0.45
CA ASP A 302 -6.49 -19.12 0.08
C ASP A 302 -5.17 -19.47 -0.61
N ARG A 303 -4.50 -18.45 -1.18
CA ARG A 303 -3.13 -18.50 -1.72
C ARG A 303 -2.37 -17.22 -1.39
N VAL A 304 -1.13 -17.40 -0.97
CA VAL A 304 -0.14 -16.34 -0.83
C VAL A 304 1.14 -16.80 -1.53
N TRP A 305 1.66 -16.01 -2.45
CA TRP A 305 2.97 -16.23 -3.08
C TRP A 305 3.94 -15.16 -2.61
N PHE A 306 4.86 -15.51 -1.72
CA PHE A 306 5.89 -14.57 -1.26
C PHE A 306 6.80 -14.17 -2.43
N ASP A 307 7.10 -12.88 -2.50
CA ASP A 307 7.76 -12.19 -3.62
C ASP A 307 7.05 -12.40 -4.98
N GLY A 308 5.83 -12.92 -4.98
CA GLY A 308 5.00 -13.16 -6.17
C GLY A 308 5.39 -14.39 -7.01
N ASN A 309 6.37 -15.19 -6.59
CA ASN A 309 6.73 -16.42 -7.28
C ASN A 309 5.76 -17.56 -6.87
N PRO A 310 5.04 -18.20 -7.82
CA PRO A 310 4.11 -19.29 -7.50
C PRO A 310 4.71 -20.49 -6.77
N ASP A 311 6.03 -20.68 -6.83
CA ASP A 311 6.71 -21.76 -6.09
C ASP A 311 6.80 -21.46 -4.58
N ASN A 312 6.71 -20.18 -4.18
CA ASN A 312 6.72 -19.72 -2.79
C ASN A 312 5.31 -19.67 -2.18
N GLN A 313 4.53 -20.75 -2.34
CA GLN A 313 3.11 -20.75 -1.98
C GLN A 313 2.84 -21.12 -0.52
N MET A 314 2.04 -20.28 0.14
CA MET A 314 1.33 -20.59 1.38
C MET A 314 -0.19 -20.58 1.16
N ARG A 315 -0.94 -21.16 2.11
CA ARG A 315 -2.41 -21.30 2.02
C ARG A 315 -3.07 -21.01 3.36
N GLY A 316 -4.31 -20.50 3.31
CA GLY A 316 -5.14 -20.27 4.50
C GLY A 316 -4.58 -19.20 5.43
N MET A 317 -3.90 -18.20 4.88
CA MET A 317 -3.31 -17.11 5.68
C MET A 317 -4.33 -15.99 5.89
N GLN A 318 -4.35 -15.39 7.07
CA GLN A 318 -5.15 -14.19 7.34
C GLN A 318 -4.40 -12.89 6.98
N THR A 319 -3.08 -12.89 7.14
CA THR A 319 -2.24 -11.69 7.11
C THR A 319 -0.89 -12.07 6.53
N VAL A 320 -0.29 -11.18 5.74
CA VAL A 320 1.09 -11.33 5.26
C VAL A 320 1.96 -10.23 5.86
N LEU A 321 3.07 -10.62 6.50
CA LEU A 321 4.05 -9.68 7.01
C LEU A 321 5.09 -9.38 5.92
N LEU A 322 5.14 -8.13 5.49
CA LEU A 322 6.04 -7.66 4.44
C LEU A 322 7.01 -6.62 5.04
N GLY A 323 8.30 -6.93 5.04
CA GLY A 323 9.35 -5.93 5.30
C GLY A 323 9.46 -4.91 4.17
N SER A 324 10.30 -3.89 4.37
CA SER A 324 10.68 -2.99 3.28
C SER A 324 11.24 -3.80 2.11
N SER A 325 10.81 -3.48 0.89
CA SER A 325 11.12 -4.21 -0.35
C SER A 325 10.46 -5.59 -0.50
N ASN A 326 9.77 -6.13 0.51
CA ASN A 326 9.07 -7.41 0.33
C ASN A 326 7.72 -7.21 -0.37
N ALA A 327 7.33 -8.24 -1.11
CA ALA A 327 6.03 -8.32 -1.75
C ALA A 327 5.37 -9.67 -1.52
N ALA A 328 4.07 -9.73 -1.77
CA ALA A 328 3.35 -10.97 -1.94
C ALA A 328 2.21 -10.78 -2.94
N ILE A 329 1.87 -11.86 -3.64
CA ILE A 329 0.60 -11.94 -4.35
C ILE A 329 -0.36 -12.73 -3.47
N VAL A 330 -1.51 -12.13 -3.13
CA VAL A 330 -2.56 -12.80 -2.34
C VAL A 330 -3.80 -13.01 -3.20
N GLU A 331 -4.46 -14.15 -2.99
CA GLU A 331 -5.75 -14.45 -3.60
C GLU A 331 -6.78 -14.88 -2.57
N PHE A 332 -8.01 -14.42 -2.78
CA PHE A 332 -9.17 -14.74 -1.97
C PHE A 332 -10.45 -14.61 -2.80
N LEU A 333 -11.53 -15.16 -2.28
CA LEU A 333 -12.88 -15.04 -2.84
C LEU A 333 -13.65 -13.95 -2.10
N ILE A 334 -14.53 -13.26 -2.80
CA ILE A 334 -15.55 -12.40 -2.22
C ILE A 334 -16.80 -13.25 -1.93
N PRO A 335 -17.11 -13.57 -0.66
CA PRO A 335 -18.21 -14.49 -0.36
C PRO A 335 -19.60 -13.89 -0.64
N GLU A 336 -19.82 -12.65 -0.23
CA GLU A 336 -21.12 -11.98 -0.31
C GLU A 336 -20.97 -10.47 -0.56
N ASP A 337 -22.11 -9.79 -0.71
CA ASP A 337 -22.11 -8.35 -0.92
C ASP A 337 -21.58 -7.60 0.30
N GLY A 338 -20.78 -6.55 0.06
CA GLY A 338 -20.23 -5.75 1.14
C GLY A 338 -19.01 -4.92 0.76
N SER A 339 -18.39 -4.36 1.79
CA SER A 339 -17.12 -3.64 1.70
C SER A 339 -16.06 -4.34 2.54
N TYR A 340 -14.99 -4.79 1.89
CA TYR A 340 -13.89 -5.52 2.52
C TYR A 340 -12.72 -4.57 2.72
N ILE A 341 -12.26 -4.46 3.97
CA ILE A 341 -11.27 -3.45 4.36
C ILE A 341 -9.87 -4.03 4.23
N MET A 342 -9.05 -3.44 3.36
CA MET A 342 -7.61 -3.68 3.31
C MET A 342 -6.93 -2.78 4.33
N VAL A 343 -6.07 -3.33 5.17
CA VAL A 343 -5.35 -2.58 6.22
C VAL A 343 -3.92 -3.06 6.41
N ASP A 344 -3.06 -2.15 6.88
CA ASP A 344 -1.88 -2.55 7.64
C ASP A 344 -2.27 -2.78 9.10
N HIS A 345 -2.16 -4.02 9.59
CA HIS A 345 -2.53 -4.39 10.94
C HIS A 345 -1.57 -3.85 12.02
N HIS A 346 -0.46 -3.21 11.64
CA HIS A 346 0.15 -2.19 12.50
C HIS A 346 -0.76 -0.95 12.50
N PHE A 347 -1.73 -0.89 13.42
CA PHE A 347 -2.77 0.16 13.42
C PHE A 347 -2.26 1.60 13.52
N ALA A 348 -1.01 1.81 13.96
CA ALA A 348 -0.35 3.12 13.83
C ALA A 348 -0.18 3.53 12.35
N ASN A 349 0.14 2.59 11.46
CA ASN A 349 0.22 2.80 10.02
C ASN A 349 -1.18 2.94 9.40
N ALA A 350 -2.16 2.13 9.82
CA ALA A 350 -3.55 2.28 9.38
C ALA A 350 -4.12 3.66 9.72
N SER A 351 -3.90 4.14 10.95
CA SER A 351 -4.35 5.48 11.37
C SER A 351 -3.65 6.63 10.62
N GLN A 352 -2.53 6.35 9.96
CA GLN A 352 -1.81 7.27 9.08
C GLN A 352 -2.26 7.19 7.60
N GLY A 353 -3.23 6.33 7.26
CA GLY A 353 -3.84 6.25 5.93
C GLY A 353 -3.64 4.93 5.17
N ALA A 354 -3.07 3.89 5.79
CA ALA A 354 -2.85 2.58 5.19
C ALA A 354 -4.11 1.72 5.26
N ILE A 355 -5.19 2.27 4.69
CA ILE A 355 -6.53 1.68 4.61
C ILE A 355 -7.03 1.79 3.18
N GLY A 356 -7.69 0.75 2.69
CA GLY A 356 -8.39 0.74 1.41
C GLY A 356 -9.64 -0.13 1.46
N LEU A 357 -10.53 0.04 0.48
CA LEU A 357 -11.76 -0.73 0.37
C LEU A 357 -11.78 -1.53 -0.92
N ILE A 358 -12.34 -2.74 -0.84
CA ILE A 358 -12.84 -3.51 -1.97
C ILE A 358 -14.36 -3.54 -1.82
N SER A 359 -15.12 -3.12 -2.85
CA SER A 359 -16.57 -2.98 -2.76
C SER A 359 -17.28 -3.79 -3.84
N THR A 360 -18.38 -4.45 -3.48
CA THR A 360 -19.24 -5.15 -4.45
C THR A 360 -20.30 -4.26 -5.09
N SER A 361 -20.51 -3.05 -4.58
CA SER A 361 -21.55 -2.14 -5.05
C SER A 361 -21.12 -1.41 -6.34
N ALA A 362 -21.92 -1.52 -7.42
CA ALA A 362 -21.65 -0.84 -8.71
C ALA A 362 -21.94 0.67 -8.69
N LYS A 363 -22.82 1.08 -7.76
CA LYS A 363 -22.97 2.43 -7.23
C LYS A 363 -22.74 2.29 -5.75
N LEU A 364 -22.11 3.28 -5.11
CA LEU A 364 -22.16 3.46 -3.67
C LEU A 364 -23.64 3.54 -3.25
N GLU A 365 -24.31 2.42 -3.06
CA GLU A 365 -25.57 2.38 -2.36
C GLU A 365 -25.22 2.63 -0.91
N LYS A 366 -25.73 3.75 -0.39
CA LYS A 366 -25.77 4.08 1.03
C LYS A 366 -26.69 3.08 1.74
N GLN A 367 -26.32 1.81 1.75
CA GLN A 367 -26.89 0.85 2.65
C GLN A 367 -26.03 0.79 3.90
N ASP A 368 -26.70 0.88 5.04
CA ASP A 368 -26.14 0.91 6.38
C ASP A 368 -25.08 -0.20 6.58
N LEU A 369 -23.81 0.21 6.58
CA LEU A 369 -22.68 -0.68 6.83
C LEU A 369 -22.33 -0.63 8.32
N GLU A 370 -22.74 -1.66 9.08
CA GLU A 370 -22.11 -1.95 10.36
C GLU A 370 -20.71 -2.56 10.14
N HIS A 371 -19.79 -2.17 11.04
CA HIS A 371 -18.35 -2.46 11.07
C HIS A 371 -17.46 -1.52 10.23
N HIS A 372 -17.36 -0.29 10.75
CA HIS A 372 -16.19 0.60 10.63
C HIS A 372 -15.73 0.99 9.20
N ASN A 373 -16.45 1.89 8.51
CA ASN A 373 -15.84 2.91 7.62
C ASN A 373 -16.88 3.92 7.10
N MET A 374 -16.64 5.22 7.32
CA MET A 374 -17.60 6.33 7.09
C MET A 374 -17.38 7.13 5.81
N GLU A 375 -18.46 7.76 5.33
CA GLU A 375 -18.43 8.83 4.32
C GLU A 375 -17.66 10.07 4.82
N ALA A 376 -16.84 10.65 3.95
CA ALA A 376 -16.07 11.86 4.27
C ALA A 376 -17.00 13.07 4.44
N THR A 377 -17.02 13.67 5.64
CA THR A 377 -17.55 15.02 5.83
C THR A 377 -16.77 16.02 4.98
N LYS A 378 -17.38 17.14 4.58
CA LYS A 378 -16.68 18.26 3.90
C LYS A 378 -15.40 18.59 4.68
N SER A 379 -14.32 18.87 3.97
CA SER A 379 -13.02 19.12 4.59
C SER A 379 -12.81 20.61 4.86
N PRO A 380 -12.32 21.00 6.05
CA PRO A 380 -11.83 22.35 6.28
C PRO A 380 -10.61 22.66 5.39
N THR A 381 -10.32 23.94 5.20
CA THR A 381 -9.09 24.41 4.53
C THR A 381 -8.04 24.93 5.50
N GLU A 382 -8.40 25.20 6.77
CA GLU A 382 -7.45 25.62 7.81
C GLU A 382 -6.63 24.40 8.29
N PRO A 383 -5.28 24.46 8.29
CA PRO A 383 -4.45 23.29 8.61
C PRO A 383 -4.74 22.62 9.95
N GLU A 384 -5.02 23.40 11.01
CA GLU A 384 -5.34 22.83 12.33
C GLU A 384 -6.68 22.09 12.33
N ALA A 385 -7.68 22.61 11.63
CA ALA A 385 -8.97 21.94 11.49
C ALA A 385 -8.88 20.69 10.59
N VAL A 386 -8.01 20.69 9.57
CA VAL A 386 -7.72 19.50 8.76
C VAL A 386 -7.12 18.40 9.62
N GLN A 387 -6.13 18.73 10.46
CA GLN A 387 -5.54 17.76 11.39
C GLN A 387 -6.58 17.28 12.42
N GLY A 388 -7.42 18.18 12.93
CA GLY A 388 -8.51 17.83 13.82
C GLY A 388 -9.53 16.87 13.21
N LYS A 389 -9.87 17.04 11.92
CA LYS A 389 -10.74 16.12 11.17
C LYS A 389 -10.13 14.73 11.06
N LEU A 390 -8.87 14.64 10.61
CA LEU A 390 -8.17 13.36 10.46
C LEU A 390 -8.06 12.63 11.79
N ALA A 391 -7.72 13.35 12.87
CA ALA A 391 -7.66 12.80 14.21
C ALA A 391 -9.05 12.34 14.70
N PHE A 392 -10.12 13.09 14.39
CA PHE A 392 -11.49 12.78 14.81
C PHE A 392 -11.97 11.45 14.21
N GLU A 393 -11.70 11.24 12.92
CA GLU A 393 -12.03 10.01 12.22
C GLU A 393 -11.36 8.78 12.84
N SER A 394 -10.17 8.95 13.41
CA SER A 394 -9.43 7.84 14.05
C SER A 394 -9.79 7.61 15.53
N LYS A 395 -10.08 8.65 16.32
CA LYS A 395 -10.16 8.57 17.79
C LYS A 395 -11.57 8.74 18.38
N CYS A 396 -12.46 9.45 17.69
CA CYS A 396 -13.72 9.91 18.29
C CYS A 396 -14.95 9.30 17.62
N LEU A 397 -14.82 8.95 16.34
CA LEU A 397 -15.92 8.56 15.47
C LEU A 397 -16.59 7.24 15.86
N ALA A 398 -15.88 6.36 16.56
CA ALA A 398 -16.44 5.11 17.08
C ALA A 398 -17.59 5.34 18.07
N CYS A 399 -17.53 6.44 18.84
CA CYS A 399 -18.52 6.74 19.87
C CYS A 399 -19.40 7.93 19.52
N HIS A 400 -18.90 8.86 18.69
CA HIS A 400 -19.56 10.13 18.39
C HIS A 400 -19.99 10.22 16.92
N SER A 401 -21.05 10.97 16.68
CA SER A 401 -21.53 11.35 15.35
C SER A 401 -21.39 12.86 15.13
N ILE A 402 -21.63 13.29 13.88
CA ILE A 402 -21.80 14.70 13.52
C ILE A 402 -23.10 14.85 12.73
N GLY A 403 -24.14 15.37 13.38
CA GLY A 403 -25.42 15.71 12.76
C GLY A 403 -26.32 14.50 12.44
N GLU A 404 -25.99 13.32 12.97
CA GLU A 404 -26.74 12.07 12.79
C GLU A 404 -27.48 11.64 14.07
N GLY A 405 -27.40 12.42 15.15
CA GLY A 405 -28.00 12.08 16.44
C GLY A 405 -27.10 11.20 17.32
N LYS A 406 -27.60 10.78 18.47
CA LYS A 406 -26.80 10.10 19.52
C LYS A 406 -26.30 8.73 19.05
N LYS A 407 -25.05 8.40 19.38
CA LYS A 407 -24.45 7.04 19.28
C LYS A 407 -24.18 6.52 20.71
N LEU A 408 -23.03 5.91 20.95
CA LEU A 408 -22.55 5.60 22.30
C LEU A 408 -22.28 6.88 23.12
N GLY A 409 -21.87 7.95 22.44
CA GLY A 409 -21.71 9.29 22.99
C GLY A 409 -22.62 10.32 22.31
N PRO A 410 -22.60 11.57 22.81
CA PRO A 410 -23.37 12.67 22.24
C PRO A 410 -22.96 12.99 20.80
N ASP A 411 -23.93 13.47 20.02
CA ASP A 411 -23.68 14.13 18.73
C ASP A 411 -22.87 15.42 18.95
N LEU A 412 -21.83 15.60 18.15
CA LEU A 412 -20.92 16.75 18.25
C LEU A 412 -21.27 17.92 17.32
N ALA A 413 -22.28 17.80 16.46
CA ALA A 413 -22.79 18.95 15.70
C ALA A 413 -23.36 20.00 16.67
N GLY A 414 -22.88 21.24 16.61
CA GLY A 414 -23.21 22.34 17.51
C GLY A 414 -22.51 22.28 18.88
N VAL A 415 -21.50 21.42 19.07
CA VAL A 415 -20.89 21.22 20.39
C VAL A 415 -20.20 22.48 20.92
N THR A 416 -19.60 23.29 20.04
CA THR A 416 -18.93 24.55 20.42
C THR A 416 -19.91 25.67 20.74
N GLN A 417 -21.17 25.52 20.32
CA GLN A 417 -22.28 26.39 20.71
C GLN A 417 -22.85 25.98 22.08
N ARG A 418 -22.87 24.66 22.39
CA ARG A 418 -23.38 24.12 23.66
C ARG A 418 -22.38 24.21 24.82
N ARG A 419 -21.08 24.15 24.53
CA ARG A 419 -20.02 24.08 25.56
C ARG A 419 -18.90 25.08 25.26
N LYS A 420 -18.44 25.77 26.30
CA LYS A 420 -17.31 26.70 26.20
C LYS A 420 -16.01 25.95 25.86
N ALA A 421 -15.11 26.60 25.14
CA ALA A 421 -13.83 26.03 24.72
C ALA A 421 -12.98 25.50 25.90
N ASP A 422 -12.96 26.21 27.03
CA ASP A 422 -12.24 25.77 28.23
C ASP A 422 -12.85 24.53 28.87
N TRP A 423 -14.19 24.38 28.79
CA TRP A 423 -14.87 23.17 29.25
C TRP A 423 -14.52 21.99 28.35
N LEU A 424 -14.57 22.17 27.02
CA LEU A 424 -14.18 21.14 26.05
C LEU A 424 -12.71 20.74 26.22
N THR A 425 -11.83 21.71 26.46
CA THR A 425 -10.40 21.44 26.70
C THR A 425 -10.20 20.56 27.93
N ARG A 426 -10.84 20.90 29.06
CA ARG A 426 -10.76 20.07 30.28
C ARG A 426 -11.38 18.69 30.07
N TRP A 427 -12.50 18.60 29.36
CA TRP A 427 -13.20 17.35 29.11
C TRP A 427 -12.38 16.39 28.25
N LEU A 428 -11.78 16.91 27.18
CA LEU A 428 -10.90 16.13 26.30
C LEU A 428 -9.56 15.76 26.97
N LYS A 429 -9.10 16.55 27.94
CA LYS A 429 -7.83 16.31 28.66
C LYS A 429 -7.97 15.26 29.76
N SER A 430 -9.06 15.31 30.51
CA SER A 430 -9.26 14.50 31.72
C SER A 430 -10.74 14.25 31.99
N PRO A 431 -11.44 13.47 31.13
CA PRO A 431 -12.86 13.20 31.31
C PRO A 431 -13.15 12.54 32.66
N GLU A 432 -12.26 11.66 33.14
CA GLU A 432 -12.36 11.00 34.44
C GLU A 432 -12.42 12.00 35.61
N LYS A 433 -11.57 13.02 35.61
CA LYS A 433 -11.57 14.07 36.65
C LYS A 433 -12.82 14.94 36.57
N MET A 434 -13.32 15.18 35.35
CA MET A 434 -14.54 15.95 35.17
C MET A 434 -15.78 15.18 35.62
N LEU A 435 -15.83 13.86 35.42
CA LEU A 435 -16.91 13.02 35.94
C LEU A 435 -16.99 13.05 37.48
N GLU A 436 -15.88 13.34 38.17
CA GLU A 436 -15.86 13.51 39.64
C GLU A 436 -16.27 14.92 40.10
N THR A 437 -15.97 15.95 39.30
CA THR A 437 -15.98 17.35 39.77
C THR A 437 -17.03 18.25 39.10
N ASP A 438 -17.44 17.93 37.86
CA ASP A 438 -18.26 18.80 37.02
C ASP A 438 -19.71 18.28 36.96
N ALA A 439 -20.67 19.14 37.29
CA ALA A 439 -22.09 18.75 37.36
C ALA A 439 -22.67 18.37 35.99
N ASP A 440 -22.25 19.05 34.93
CA ASP A 440 -22.70 18.77 33.56
C ASP A 440 -22.14 17.44 33.07
N ALA A 441 -20.87 17.16 33.37
CA ALA A 441 -20.26 15.86 33.06
C ALA A 441 -20.98 14.71 33.76
N LYS A 442 -21.34 14.87 35.04
CA LYS A 442 -22.12 13.87 35.80
C LYS A 442 -23.54 13.68 35.25
N ALA A 443 -24.20 14.76 34.84
CA ALA A 443 -25.53 14.68 34.24
C ALA A 443 -25.47 13.94 32.90
N MET A 444 -24.47 14.27 32.07
CA MET A 444 -24.23 13.60 30.80
C MET A 444 -23.92 12.12 30.99
N LEU A 445 -23.10 11.73 31.99
CA LEU A 445 -22.83 10.32 32.27
C LEU A 445 -24.13 9.51 32.50
N LYS A 446 -25.07 10.06 33.25
CA LYS A 446 -26.38 9.42 33.48
C LYS A 446 -27.22 9.33 32.21
N GLU A 447 -27.18 10.36 31.37
CA GLU A 447 -27.91 10.40 30.10
C GLU A 447 -27.44 9.33 29.10
N TYR A 448 -26.16 8.95 29.15
CA TYR A 448 -25.55 7.96 28.25
C TYR A 448 -25.27 6.63 28.97
N ASN A 449 -26.27 6.13 29.72
CA ASN A 449 -26.26 4.79 30.34
C ASN A 449 -25.07 4.53 31.28
N ASN A 450 -24.56 5.57 31.95
CA ASN A 450 -23.35 5.50 32.78
C ASN A 450 -22.11 4.98 32.04
N LEU A 451 -22.04 5.16 30.72
CA LEU A 451 -20.86 4.85 29.92
C LEU A 451 -19.89 6.03 29.97
N PRO A 452 -18.76 5.96 30.71
CA PRO A 452 -17.81 7.05 30.76
C PRO A 452 -17.07 7.19 29.44
N MET A 453 -16.83 8.42 28.99
CA MET A 453 -15.92 8.66 27.88
C MET A 453 -14.48 8.31 28.30
N PRO A 454 -13.80 7.37 27.61
CA PRO A 454 -12.44 7.01 27.95
C PRO A 454 -11.47 8.15 27.60
N ASN A 455 -10.47 8.36 28.46
CA ASN A 455 -9.42 9.34 28.20
C ASN A 455 -8.58 8.90 26.99
N GLN A 456 -8.59 9.73 25.94
CA GLN A 456 -7.84 9.48 24.70
C GLN A 456 -6.37 9.92 24.78
N SER A 457 -5.90 10.31 25.97
CA SER A 457 -4.53 10.76 26.26
C SER A 457 -4.04 11.87 25.32
N LEU A 458 -4.93 12.83 25.04
CA LEU A 458 -4.68 13.88 24.04
C LEU A 458 -3.65 14.91 24.52
N THR A 459 -2.73 15.26 23.62
CA THR A 459 -1.83 16.40 23.79
C THR A 459 -2.59 17.71 23.66
N ASP A 460 -2.03 18.81 24.20
CA ASP A 460 -2.69 20.13 24.10
C ASP A 460 -2.81 20.61 22.64
N ALA A 461 -1.88 20.18 21.78
CA ALA A 461 -1.95 20.44 20.35
C ALA A 461 -3.12 19.71 19.69
N GLU A 462 -3.31 18.43 19.97
CA GLU A 462 -4.45 17.65 19.44
C GLU A 462 -5.78 18.22 19.93
N ILE A 463 -5.89 18.59 21.21
CA ILE A 463 -7.11 19.21 21.75
C ILE A 463 -7.46 20.50 21.01
N ARG A 464 -6.47 21.36 20.73
CA ARG A 464 -6.69 22.57 19.92
C ARG A 464 -7.17 22.23 18.51
N GLN A 465 -6.57 21.23 17.87
CA GLN A 465 -6.98 20.78 16.53
C GLN A 465 -8.42 20.25 16.52
N PHE A 466 -8.83 19.45 17.51
CA PHE A 466 -10.21 19.00 17.65
C PHE A 466 -11.18 20.15 17.82
N ILE A 467 -10.89 21.10 18.71
CA ILE A 467 -11.75 22.27 18.93
C ILE A 467 -11.88 23.09 17.65
N LYS A 468 -10.78 23.29 16.90
CA LYS A 468 -10.79 23.96 15.59
C LYS A 468 -11.67 23.24 14.58
N TYR A 469 -11.61 21.92 14.54
CA TYR A 469 -12.48 21.12 13.67
C TYR A 469 -13.96 21.25 14.08
N PHE A 470 -14.27 21.19 15.38
CA PHE A 470 -15.65 21.38 15.87
C PHE A 470 -16.19 22.79 15.58
N GLN A 471 -15.36 23.82 15.74
CA GLN A 471 -15.72 25.20 15.37
C GLN A 471 -16.03 25.30 13.87
N TRP A 472 -15.22 24.65 13.04
CA TRP A 472 -15.44 24.63 11.60
C TRP A 472 -16.75 23.90 11.24
N ILE A 473 -17.04 22.76 11.87
CA ILE A 473 -18.32 22.03 11.70
C ILE A 473 -19.49 22.95 12.03
N ASP A 474 -19.43 23.61 13.19
CA ASP A 474 -20.52 24.42 13.73
C ASP A 474 -20.74 25.73 12.96
N ALA A 475 -19.75 26.17 12.18
CA ALA A 475 -19.82 27.34 11.31
C ALA A 475 -20.45 27.06 9.94
N GLN A 476 -20.66 25.80 9.57
CA GLN A 476 -21.31 25.45 8.31
C GLN A 476 -22.85 25.61 8.43
N PRO A 477 -23.57 25.94 7.34
CA PRO A 477 -25.03 26.04 7.34
C PRO A 477 -25.71 24.80 7.94
N ALA A 478 -26.73 24.99 8.77
CA ALA A 478 -27.46 23.90 9.40
C ALA A 478 -27.97 22.90 8.34
N GLY A 479 -27.55 21.64 8.45
CA GLY A 479 -27.85 20.58 7.47
C GLY A 479 -26.81 20.37 6.36
N SER A 480 -25.76 21.20 6.27
CA SER A 480 -24.72 21.10 5.22
C SER A 480 -23.49 20.27 5.59
N VAL A 481 -23.39 19.85 6.87
CA VAL A 481 -22.38 18.90 7.43
C VAL A 481 -23.04 17.63 7.94
N LYS A 482 -24.23 17.33 7.45
CA LYS A 482 -24.72 15.95 7.54
C LYS A 482 -23.75 15.10 6.73
N ALA A 483 -23.21 14.03 7.32
CA ALA A 483 -22.94 12.85 6.49
C ALA A 483 -24.26 12.53 5.79
N GLN A 484 -24.28 12.57 4.46
CA GLN A 484 -25.55 12.53 3.74
C GLN A 484 -26.14 11.13 3.89
N GLY A 485 -27.12 10.94 4.77
CA GLY A 485 -27.79 9.64 4.91
C GLY A 485 -29.08 9.77 5.69
N GLY A 486 -30.06 10.47 5.11
CA GLY A 486 -31.41 10.53 5.64
C GLY A 486 -32.38 10.40 4.49
N HIS A 487 -32.59 9.16 4.05
CA HIS A 487 -33.87 8.54 3.67
C HIS A 487 -33.62 7.10 3.23
#